data_AF-A0A318E0M6-F1
#
_entry.id   AF-A0A318E0M6-F1
#
_cell.length_a   1.000
_cell.length_b   1.000
_cell.length_c   1.000
_cell.angle_alpha   90.00
_cell.angle_beta   90.00
_cell.angle_gamma   90.00
#
_symmetry.space_group_name_H-M   'P 1'
#
loop_
_entity.id
_entity.type
_entity.pdbx_description
1 polymer ?
#
loop_
_entity_poly.entity_id
_entity_poly.type
_entity_poly.pdbx_seq_one_letter_code
_entity_poly.pdbx_strand_id
1 'polypeptide(L)'
;MRLPILLIALGLTACGGSTPPALPADLPLCAPEAAPLRFDGRVTTADAKTYRLQPFAVAPGTGRVELAYGWSESGALPGTPLTATMLDLGLWDADGYRSPAGFRGWSGSRQGRIDLGQAPVFVEAARAERGYVPGAIEAGVWHAELGIAAVSPQGAAWTLEIDCKAAAGAAPADDPVDPTHVARAGPAWYHGDFHMHAYHSNANAPDWTGFVAQARAAQLDFLMVTEYVTGEHWRTLGAVQRANPDLLIWPGREIITYFGHASTHGETPSTIEYRHGFEDVRLGEVQRAAVADGALFQVNHPTSFPGLLFENFCRGCEFTLGDDIDCSQVDTIEILNGPVMATAADLGIPVPGLQIENPFMRTAIRLWDERLAQGYRITGVSGSDSKGTEPDDAERARRGYGSSVTAVFADALSRPALQAAIRAGHAYVRTRGVAGSPTLEFRATVDDGQTAIFGDTLRIGETQTARAEVTVRAGEGQRLYWYRNGTLVASTAIDADPFSEVREIGRHLRSEGALGTMWRIETGDTASRTTLGNPIFLAPP
;
A
#
# COMPACT_ATOMS: atom_id res chain seq x y z
N MET A 1 -66.02 -9.68 28.59
CA MET A 1 -65.00 -10.73 28.82
C MET A 1 -63.68 -10.00 29.08
N ARG A 2 -63.17 -10.06 30.30
CA ARG A 2 -62.02 -9.29 30.79
C ARG A 2 -60.72 -10.02 30.42
N LEU A 3 -59.80 -9.37 29.70
CA LEU A 3 -58.46 -9.89 29.42
C LEU A 3 -57.51 -9.45 30.55
N PRO A 4 -56.67 -10.33 31.12
CA PRO A 4 -55.75 -9.96 32.19
C PRO A 4 -54.46 -9.33 31.62
N ILE A 5 -53.99 -8.29 32.30
CA ILE A 5 -52.68 -7.66 32.08
C ILE A 5 -51.65 -8.50 32.84
N LEU A 6 -50.67 -9.07 32.13
CA LEU A 6 -49.54 -9.80 32.72
C LEU A 6 -48.39 -8.80 32.96
N LEU A 7 -48.10 -8.49 34.24
CA LEU A 7 -46.88 -7.80 34.62
C LEU A 7 -45.69 -8.76 34.48
N ILE A 8 -44.75 -8.42 33.59
CA ILE A 8 -43.43 -9.08 33.52
C ILE A 8 -42.47 -8.27 34.39
N ALA A 9 -42.01 -8.88 35.49
CA ALA A 9 -40.94 -8.34 36.31
C ALA A 9 -39.60 -8.51 35.56
N LEU A 10 -38.92 -7.40 35.24
CA LEU A 10 -37.53 -7.43 34.79
C LEU A 10 -36.64 -7.83 35.97
N GLY A 11 -36.05 -9.02 35.88
CA GLY A 11 -34.95 -9.43 36.75
C GLY A 11 -33.68 -8.68 36.36
N LEU A 12 -33.09 -7.98 37.33
CA LEU A 12 -31.72 -7.49 37.27
C LEU A 12 -30.77 -8.69 37.12
N THR A 13 -30.25 -8.92 35.91
CA THR A 13 -29.10 -9.80 35.69
C THR A 13 -27.88 -9.15 36.31
N ALA A 14 -27.43 -9.70 37.43
CA ALA A 14 -26.13 -9.39 38.01
C ALA A 14 -25.02 -9.67 36.99
N CYS A 15 -24.15 -8.70 36.74
CA CYS A 15 -22.92 -8.89 35.98
C CYS A 15 -22.08 -9.96 36.71
N GLY A 16 -22.00 -11.15 36.12
CA GLY A 16 -21.02 -12.14 36.53
C GLY A 16 -19.63 -11.59 36.22
N GLY A 17 -18.87 -11.22 37.26
CA GLY A 17 -17.46 -10.92 37.11
C GLY A 17 -16.75 -12.18 36.64
N SER A 18 -16.36 -12.21 35.37
CA SER A 18 -15.46 -13.22 34.84
C SER A 18 -14.17 -13.15 35.65
N THR A 19 -13.82 -14.23 36.34
CA THR A 19 -12.51 -14.35 36.97
C THR A 19 -11.47 -14.22 35.85
N PRO A 20 -10.48 -13.31 35.95
CA PRO A 20 -9.48 -13.18 34.91
C PRO A 20 -8.79 -14.53 34.68
N PRO A 21 -8.47 -14.88 33.44
CA PRO A 21 -7.80 -16.13 33.14
C PRO A 21 -6.52 -16.24 33.97
N ALA A 22 -6.28 -17.42 34.55
CA ALA A 22 -5.06 -17.66 35.31
C ALA A 22 -3.86 -17.56 34.36
N LEU A 23 -2.90 -16.68 34.70
CA LEU A 23 -1.70 -16.50 33.90
C LEU A 23 -0.81 -17.75 33.96
N PRO A 24 -0.19 -18.17 32.84
CA PRO A 24 0.76 -19.29 32.84
C PRO A 24 1.94 -19.00 33.77
N ALA A 25 2.30 -19.95 34.64
CA ALA A 25 3.33 -19.78 35.66
C ALA A 25 4.77 -19.80 35.11
N ASP A 26 4.95 -20.23 33.86
CA ASP A 26 6.23 -20.38 33.16
C ASP A 26 6.63 -19.16 32.33
N LEU A 27 5.73 -18.18 32.15
CA LEU A 27 6.01 -16.96 31.41
C LEU A 27 6.57 -15.86 32.31
N PRO A 28 7.56 -15.07 31.83
CA PRO A 28 8.00 -13.87 32.52
C PRO A 28 6.83 -12.90 32.74
N LEU A 29 6.63 -12.49 33.99
CA LEU A 29 5.55 -11.59 34.39
C LEU A 29 6.01 -10.13 34.33
N CYS A 30 5.34 -9.35 33.50
CA CYS A 30 5.48 -7.90 33.41
C CYS A 30 4.38 -7.25 34.26
N ALA A 31 4.77 -6.44 35.25
CA ALA A 31 3.86 -5.83 36.21
C ALA A 31 4.29 -4.40 36.56
N PRO A 32 3.36 -3.51 36.93
CA PRO A 32 3.69 -2.19 37.47
C PRO A 32 4.68 -2.28 38.63
N GLU A 33 5.65 -1.36 38.65
CA GLU A 33 6.69 -1.24 39.69
C GLU A 33 7.70 -2.41 39.74
N ALA A 34 7.54 -3.44 38.90
CA ALA A 34 8.56 -4.45 38.69
C ALA A 34 9.70 -3.93 37.81
N ALA A 35 10.84 -4.63 37.81
CA ALA A 35 11.89 -4.34 36.85
C ALA A 35 11.42 -4.71 35.41
N PRO A 36 11.84 -3.97 34.37
CA PRO A 36 11.56 -4.34 33.00
C PRO A 36 12.04 -5.76 32.69
N LEU A 37 11.25 -6.49 31.94
CA LEU A 37 11.67 -7.77 31.37
C LEU A 37 12.74 -7.50 30.32
N ARG A 38 13.77 -8.34 30.30
CA ARG A 38 14.84 -8.27 29.31
C ARG A 38 15.04 -9.63 28.65
N PHE A 39 15.05 -9.63 27.33
CA PHE A 39 15.32 -10.78 26.49
C PHE A 39 16.53 -10.47 25.61
N ASP A 40 17.47 -11.39 25.56
CA ASP A 40 18.65 -11.29 24.72
C ASP A 40 18.72 -12.50 23.81
N GLY A 41 19.15 -12.29 22.57
CA GLY A 41 19.25 -13.37 21.59
C GLY A 41 20.23 -13.08 20.48
N ARG A 42 20.31 -14.03 19.54
CA ARG A 42 21.15 -13.93 18.35
C ARG A 42 20.34 -14.29 17.11
N VAL A 43 20.75 -13.74 15.99
CA VAL A 43 20.26 -14.08 14.65
C VAL A 43 21.44 -14.40 13.74
N THR A 44 21.22 -15.34 12.84
CA THR A 44 22.10 -15.75 11.75
C THR A 44 21.38 -15.57 10.43
N THR A 45 22.08 -15.74 9.30
CA THR A 45 21.44 -15.66 7.98
C THR A 45 20.32 -16.68 7.77
N ALA A 46 20.32 -17.79 8.51
CA ALA A 46 19.24 -18.78 8.49
C ALA A 46 17.93 -18.27 9.10
N ASP A 47 17.99 -17.19 9.89
CA ASP A 47 16.82 -16.56 10.51
C ASP A 47 16.21 -15.45 9.64
N ALA A 48 16.87 -15.05 8.55
CA ALA A 48 16.37 -13.98 7.69
C ALA A 48 15.03 -14.35 7.05
N LYS A 49 14.18 -13.34 6.86
CA LYS A 49 12.83 -13.43 6.33
C LYS A 49 11.90 -14.32 7.19
N THR A 50 12.09 -14.30 8.51
CA THR A 50 11.24 -15.02 9.47
C THR A 50 10.69 -14.09 10.55
N TYR A 51 9.81 -14.60 11.40
CA TYR A 51 9.19 -13.85 12.50
C TYR A 51 9.40 -14.62 13.79
N ARG A 52 9.71 -13.91 14.88
CA ARG A 52 9.82 -14.48 16.23
C ARG A 52 8.83 -13.80 17.16
N LEU A 53 8.06 -14.61 17.89
CA LEU A 53 7.18 -14.13 18.94
C LEU A 53 7.78 -14.43 20.30
N GLN A 54 7.97 -13.38 21.11
CA GLN A 54 8.42 -13.48 22.48
C GLN A 54 7.19 -13.33 23.40
N PRO A 55 6.66 -14.44 23.95
CA PRO A 55 5.54 -14.37 24.89
C PRO A 55 5.98 -13.80 26.24
N PHE A 56 5.08 -13.05 26.88
CA PHE A 56 5.20 -12.57 28.25
C PHE A 56 3.82 -12.40 28.88
N ALA A 57 3.71 -12.52 30.20
CA ALA A 57 2.46 -12.34 30.92
C ALA A 57 2.32 -10.89 31.39
N VAL A 58 1.19 -10.24 31.11
CA VAL A 58 0.85 -8.91 31.62
C VAL A 58 -0.01 -9.07 32.87
N ALA A 59 0.43 -8.49 33.99
CA ALA A 59 -0.26 -8.58 35.26
C ALA A 59 -1.53 -7.70 35.31
N PRO A 60 -2.55 -8.08 36.10
CA PRO A 60 -3.67 -7.20 36.45
C PRO A 60 -3.18 -5.87 37.05
N GLY A 61 -3.86 -4.77 36.70
CA GLY A 61 -3.47 -3.42 37.13
C GLY A 61 -2.43 -2.73 36.23
N THR A 62 -1.92 -3.42 35.21
CA THR A 62 -1.15 -2.78 34.14
C THR A 62 -2.07 -1.89 33.31
N GLY A 63 -1.66 -0.64 33.09
CA GLY A 63 -2.38 0.31 32.23
C GLY A 63 -1.58 0.76 31.01
N ARG A 64 -0.29 0.40 30.95
CA ARG A 64 0.63 0.74 29.85
C ARG A 64 1.67 -0.35 29.69
N VAL A 65 1.95 -0.74 28.44
CA VAL A 65 3.05 -1.62 28.05
C VAL A 65 4.00 -0.83 27.17
N GLU A 66 5.29 -0.85 27.49
CA GLU A 66 6.36 -0.22 26.72
C GLU A 66 7.30 -1.29 26.14
N LEU A 67 7.74 -1.11 24.90
CA LEU A 67 8.70 -1.99 24.23
C LEU A 67 9.89 -1.19 23.69
N ALA A 68 11.08 -1.69 23.94
CA ALA A 68 12.32 -1.15 23.44
C ALA A 68 13.18 -2.30 22.90
N TYR A 69 13.91 -2.10 21.82
CA TYR A 69 14.75 -3.15 21.25
C TYR A 69 15.96 -2.57 20.54
N GLY A 70 16.96 -3.38 20.31
CA GLY A 70 18.14 -2.99 19.57
C GLY A 70 19.02 -4.18 19.24
N TRP A 71 20.00 -3.98 18.37
CA TRP A 71 20.95 -5.03 18.02
C TRP A 71 22.35 -4.48 17.74
N SER A 72 23.31 -5.39 17.78
CA SER A 72 24.70 -5.14 17.41
C SER A 72 25.16 -6.22 16.44
N GLU A 73 25.83 -5.81 15.37
CA GLU A 73 26.40 -6.74 14.40
C GLU A 73 27.54 -7.55 15.04
N SER A 74 27.61 -8.84 14.74
CA SER A 74 28.65 -9.73 15.30
C SER A 74 30.00 -9.59 14.59
N GLY A 75 30.09 -8.75 13.57
CA GLY A 75 31.29 -8.49 12.79
C GLY A 75 31.22 -7.13 12.09
N ALA A 76 32.31 -6.76 11.43
CA ALA A 76 32.36 -5.54 10.65
C ALA A 76 31.44 -5.65 9.43
N LEU A 77 30.57 -4.66 9.24
CA LEU A 77 29.80 -4.54 8.01
C LEU A 77 30.70 -4.01 6.88
N PRO A 78 30.54 -4.53 5.65
CA PRO A 78 30.92 -3.79 4.45
C PRO A 78 30.34 -2.38 4.48
N GLY A 79 31.02 -1.39 3.90
CA GLY A 79 30.57 0.01 3.87
C GLY A 79 29.33 0.29 3.01
N THR A 80 28.49 -0.71 2.75
CA THR A 80 27.23 -0.59 2.00
C THR A 80 26.07 -1.12 2.83
N PRO A 81 24.88 -0.49 2.79
CA PRO A 81 23.70 -0.93 3.52
C PRO A 81 23.13 -2.27 3.03
N LEU A 82 23.70 -2.85 1.96
CA LEU A 82 23.26 -4.10 1.33
C LEU A 82 23.46 -5.34 2.21
N THR A 83 24.11 -5.21 3.37
CA THR A 83 24.52 -6.35 4.21
C THR A 83 24.22 -6.16 5.69
N ALA A 84 23.51 -5.10 6.07
CA ALA A 84 23.18 -4.83 7.47
C ALA A 84 22.00 -5.69 7.94
N THR A 85 22.03 -6.09 9.21
CA THR A 85 20.89 -6.72 9.88
C THR A 85 19.76 -5.70 10.04
N MET A 86 18.53 -6.15 9.81
CA MET A 86 17.32 -5.35 10.01
C MET A 86 16.29 -6.18 10.76
N LEU A 87 15.92 -5.71 11.95
CA LEU A 87 14.85 -6.25 12.76
C LEU A 87 13.68 -5.25 12.82
N ASP A 88 12.47 -5.78 12.77
CA ASP A 88 11.20 -5.05 12.87
C ASP A 88 10.52 -5.33 14.21
N LEU A 89 9.77 -4.37 14.73
CA LEU A 89 9.04 -4.50 15.99
C LEU A 89 7.52 -4.47 15.78
N GLY A 90 6.82 -5.42 16.39
CA GLY A 90 5.36 -5.45 16.52
C GLY A 90 4.90 -5.90 17.90
N LEU A 91 3.60 -5.75 18.18
CA LEU A 91 3.00 -6.12 19.47
C LEU A 91 1.63 -6.76 19.28
N TRP A 92 1.39 -7.84 20.02
CA TRP A 92 0.11 -8.52 20.11
C TRP A 92 -0.32 -8.69 21.56
N ASP A 93 -1.60 -8.49 21.84
CA ASP A 93 -2.16 -8.56 23.20
C ASP A 93 -2.78 -9.93 23.55
N ALA A 94 -3.52 -9.95 24.64
CA ALA A 94 -4.18 -11.11 25.22
C ALA A 94 -5.23 -11.77 24.30
N ASP A 95 -5.75 -11.08 23.27
CA ASP A 95 -6.64 -11.68 22.27
C ASP A 95 -5.87 -12.60 21.29
N GLY A 96 -4.53 -12.58 21.35
CA GLY A 96 -3.65 -13.56 20.73
C GLY A 96 -3.07 -13.11 19.38
N TYR A 97 -1.87 -13.59 19.08
CA TYR A 97 -1.11 -13.18 17.88
C TYR A 97 -1.65 -13.71 16.55
N ARG A 98 -2.67 -14.58 16.55
CA ARG A 98 -3.33 -15.08 15.32
C ARG A 98 -4.69 -14.43 15.09
N SER A 99 -5.08 -13.47 15.93
CA SER A 99 -6.34 -12.75 15.84
C SER A 99 -6.08 -11.29 15.44
N PRO A 100 -6.82 -10.72 14.48
CA PRO A 100 -6.75 -9.29 14.20
C PRO A 100 -7.04 -8.42 15.42
N ALA A 101 -7.93 -8.86 16.32
CA ALA A 101 -8.23 -8.15 17.56
C ALA A 101 -7.01 -8.06 18.49
N GLY A 102 -6.11 -9.05 18.43
CA GLY A 102 -4.90 -9.06 19.22
C GLY A 102 -3.81 -8.12 18.72
N PHE A 103 -3.91 -7.57 17.50
CA PHE A 103 -2.86 -6.72 16.96
C PHE A 103 -2.87 -5.34 17.62
N ARG A 104 -1.73 -4.95 18.20
CA ARG A 104 -1.55 -3.65 18.85
C ARG A 104 -0.68 -2.68 18.08
N GLY A 105 0.01 -3.13 17.05
CA GLY A 105 0.79 -2.24 16.20
C GLY A 105 2.04 -2.87 15.64
N TRP A 106 2.59 -2.17 14.68
CA TRP A 106 3.83 -2.50 14.02
C TRP A 106 4.51 -1.22 13.56
N SER A 107 5.79 -1.07 13.86
CA SER A 107 6.57 0.11 13.49
C SER A 107 7.71 -0.18 12.52
N GLY A 108 7.89 -1.45 12.16
CA GLY A 108 9.10 -1.90 11.48
C GLY A 108 10.34 -1.56 12.27
N SER A 109 11.41 -1.26 11.57
CA SER A 109 12.71 -0.95 12.18
C SER A 109 12.89 0.48 12.72
N ARG A 110 11.81 1.27 12.78
CA ARG A 110 11.88 2.75 12.82
C ARG A 110 11.72 3.39 14.20
N GLN A 111 11.11 2.69 15.14
CA GLN A 111 10.76 3.23 16.46
C GLN A 111 11.14 2.23 17.55
N GLY A 112 11.42 2.70 18.77
CA GLY A 112 11.82 1.84 19.88
C GLY A 112 13.28 1.39 19.86
N ARG A 113 14.13 1.94 18.98
CA ARG A 113 15.54 1.55 18.81
C ARG A 113 16.45 2.10 19.91
N ILE A 114 16.66 1.33 20.98
CA ILE A 114 17.51 1.74 22.12
C ILE A 114 18.98 1.86 21.74
N ASP A 115 19.44 1.07 20.76
CA ASP A 115 20.80 1.13 20.22
C ASP A 115 21.05 2.44 19.44
N LEU A 116 19.98 3.12 19.03
CA LEU A 116 20.01 4.45 18.42
C LEU A 116 19.56 5.56 19.38
N GLY A 117 19.38 5.25 20.68
CA GLY A 117 18.95 6.20 21.70
C GLY A 117 17.50 6.67 21.57
N GLN A 118 16.64 5.92 20.86
CA GLN A 118 15.22 6.22 20.79
C GLN A 118 14.48 5.81 22.07
N ALA A 119 13.38 6.51 22.38
CA ALA A 119 12.46 6.12 23.44
C ALA A 119 11.72 4.82 23.07
N PRO A 120 11.26 4.04 24.07
CA PRO A 120 10.43 2.86 23.80
C PRO A 120 9.10 3.26 23.16
N VAL A 121 8.59 2.37 22.31
CA VAL A 121 7.19 2.46 21.86
C VAL A 121 6.27 2.08 23.02
N PHE A 122 5.03 2.53 23.01
CA PHE A 122 4.08 2.20 24.08
C PHE A 122 2.65 2.07 23.59
N VAL A 123 1.86 1.30 24.33
CA VAL A 123 0.40 1.25 24.22
C VAL A 123 -0.22 1.46 25.60
N GLU A 124 -1.26 2.28 25.66
CA GLU A 124 -2.09 2.48 26.84
C GLU A 124 -3.53 2.76 26.39
N ALA A 125 -4.45 2.90 27.36
CA ALA A 125 -5.87 3.12 27.06
C ALA A 125 -6.10 4.34 26.17
N ALA A 126 -5.60 5.52 26.56
CA ALA A 126 -5.95 6.78 25.91
C ALA A 126 -5.12 7.14 24.68
N ARG A 127 -3.94 6.52 24.50
CA ARG A 127 -2.99 6.84 23.43
C ARG A 127 -2.00 5.70 23.23
N ALA A 128 -1.31 5.72 22.11
CA ALA A 128 -0.23 4.80 21.81
C ALA A 128 0.84 5.54 21.00
N GLU A 129 2.01 4.93 20.88
CA GLU A 129 3.05 5.39 19.99
C GLU A 129 2.63 5.26 18.52
N ARG A 130 3.22 6.06 17.63
CA ARG A 130 2.92 6.07 16.19
C ARG A 130 3.06 4.66 15.59
N GLY A 131 2.03 4.20 14.88
CA GLY A 131 1.99 2.84 14.31
C GLY A 131 1.34 1.80 15.23
N TYR A 132 1.04 2.18 16.48
CA TYR A 132 0.33 1.35 17.45
C TYR A 132 -1.07 1.89 17.75
N VAL A 133 -1.93 1.00 18.21
CA VAL A 133 -3.36 1.24 18.45
C VAL A 133 -3.60 1.42 19.96
N PRO A 134 -4.19 2.56 20.38
CA PRO A 134 -4.59 2.78 21.76
C PRO A 134 -5.76 1.87 22.14
N GLY A 135 -5.88 1.55 23.42
CA GLY A 135 -6.93 0.66 23.91
C GLY A 135 -6.58 0.09 25.27
N ALA A 136 -7.59 -0.44 25.97
CA ALA A 136 -7.40 -1.03 27.29
C ALA A 136 -6.25 -2.06 27.29
N ILE A 137 -5.54 -2.12 28.41
CA ILE A 137 -4.47 -3.09 28.63
C ILE A 137 -5.05 -4.21 29.48
N GLU A 138 -5.42 -5.30 28.81
CA GLU A 138 -5.95 -6.48 29.47
C GLU A 138 -4.83 -7.38 30.00
N ALA A 139 -4.99 -7.88 31.21
CA ALA A 139 -4.09 -8.89 31.76
C ALA A 139 -4.21 -10.18 30.94
N GLY A 140 -3.10 -10.82 30.65
CA GLY A 140 -3.08 -12.02 29.80
C GLY A 140 -1.71 -12.29 29.21
N VAL A 141 -1.65 -13.20 28.24
CA VAL A 141 -0.43 -13.51 27.51
C VAL A 141 -0.33 -12.59 26.30
N TRP A 142 0.69 -11.75 26.29
CA TRP A 142 1.03 -10.85 25.20
C TRP A 142 2.25 -11.37 24.45
N HIS A 143 2.45 -10.90 23.23
CA HIS A 143 3.58 -11.30 22.38
C HIS A 143 4.25 -10.06 21.79
N ALA A 144 5.52 -9.88 22.10
CA ALA A 144 6.37 -8.97 21.36
C ALA A 144 6.85 -9.69 20.09
N GLU A 145 6.69 -9.05 18.94
CA GLU A 145 7.11 -9.59 17.66
C GLU A 145 8.44 -8.96 17.22
N LEU A 146 9.38 -9.82 16.84
CA LEU A 146 10.57 -9.45 16.09
C LEU A 146 10.48 -10.04 14.68
N GLY A 147 10.26 -9.18 13.69
CA GLY A 147 10.41 -9.54 12.29
C GLY A 147 11.89 -9.50 11.90
N ILE A 148 12.43 -10.58 11.35
CA ILE A 148 13.86 -10.70 11.02
C ILE A 148 14.03 -10.48 9.52
N ALA A 149 13.92 -9.22 9.10
CA ALA A 149 13.83 -8.88 7.69
C ALA A 149 15.12 -9.17 6.90
N ALA A 150 16.27 -8.88 7.50
CA ALA A 150 17.60 -9.13 6.93
C ALA A 150 18.60 -9.43 8.04
N VAL A 151 19.63 -10.22 7.76
CA VAL A 151 20.70 -10.52 8.72
C VAL A 151 22.04 -10.43 8.02
N SER A 152 23.00 -9.77 8.67
CA SER A 152 24.37 -9.66 8.15
C SER A 152 25.04 -11.04 8.06
N PRO A 153 26.06 -11.22 7.20
CA PRO A 153 26.70 -12.53 7.05
C PRO A 153 27.33 -13.08 8.34
N GLN A 154 27.70 -12.22 9.30
CA GLN A 154 28.23 -12.62 10.59
C GLN A 154 27.14 -12.78 11.67
N GLY A 155 25.91 -12.41 11.37
CA GLY A 155 24.81 -12.39 12.32
C GLY A 155 24.84 -11.19 13.27
N ALA A 156 23.82 -11.09 14.12
CA ALA A 156 23.71 -10.03 15.11
C ALA A 156 23.25 -10.57 16.48
N ALA A 157 23.60 -9.84 17.53
CA ALA A 157 23.01 -10.02 18.86
C ALA A 157 21.95 -8.95 19.09
N TRP A 158 20.77 -9.33 19.55
CA TRP A 158 19.66 -8.41 19.79
C TRP A 158 19.23 -8.45 21.26
N THR A 159 18.60 -7.36 21.68
CA THR A 159 17.97 -7.18 22.98
C THR A 159 16.56 -6.67 22.77
N LEU A 160 15.62 -7.15 23.58
CA LEU A 160 14.26 -6.64 23.73
C LEU A 160 14.00 -6.37 25.21
N GLU A 161 13.48 -5.19 25.51
CA GLU A 161 13.06 -4.76 26.84
C GLU A 161 11.56 -4.47 26.84
N ILE A 162 10.85 -4.97 27.85
CA ILE A 162 9.42 -4.79 28.01
C ILE A 162 9.15 -4.27 29.43
N ASP A 163 8.49 -3.12 29.53
CA ASP A 163 8.16 -2.50 30.81
C ASP A 163 6.64 -2.32 30.94
N CYS A 164 6.09 -2.65 32.11
CA CYS A 164 4.67 -2.55 32.40
C CYS A 164 4.46 -1.52 33.49
N LYS A 165 3.58 -0.55 33.23
CA LYS A 165 3.32 0.55 34.14
C LYS A 165 1.85 0.62 34.50
N ALA A 166 1.57 1.11 35.70
CA ALA A 166 0.23 1.55 36.04
C ALA A 166 -0.09 2.81 35.21
N ALA A 167 -1.23 2.80 34.56
CA ALA A 167 -1.79 3.97 33.89
C ALA A 167 -3.32 3.86 33.90
N ALA A 168 -3.99 4.99 33.72
CA ALA A 168 -5.43 5.05 33.64
C ALA A 168 -5.83 5.91 32.45
N GLY A 169 -7.02 5.65 31.91
CA GLY A 169 -7.54 6.36 30.76
C GLY A 169 -8.71 5.59 30.15
N ALA A 170 -9.30 6.17 29.12
CA ALA A 170 -10.31 5.52 28.31
C ALA A 170 -9.83 5.47 26.86
N ALA A 171 -10.18 4.39 26.16
CA ALA A 171 -9.93 4.28 24.74
C ALA A 171 -10.57 5.46 23.98
N PRO A 172 -9.87 6.07 23.02
CA PRO A 172 -10.49 7.06 22.16
C PRO A 172 -11.65 6.42 21.38
N ALA A 173 -12.72 7.18 21.17
CA ALA A 173 -13.84 6.73 20.36
C ALA A 173 -13.45 6.69 18.88
N ASP A 174 -13.97 5.69 18.17
CA ASP A 174 -13.79 5.58 16.74
C ASP A 174 -14.53 6.69 16.00
N ASP A 175 -13.84 7.27 15.04
CA ASP A 175 -14.32 8.26 14.09
C ASP A 175 -13.74 7.93 12.71
N PRO A 176 -14.21 6.84 12.06
CA PRO A 176 -13.73 6.44 10.76
C PRO A 176 -14.25 7.39 9.67
N VAL A 177 -13.63 7.30 8.49
CA VAL A 177 -14.16 7.98 7.29
C VAL A 177 -15.52 7.39 6.91
N ASP A 178 -16.47 8.24 6.50
CA ASP A 178 -17.75 7.79 5.94
C ASP A 178 -17.52 7.12 4.57
N PRO A 179 -17.75 5.80 4.44
CA PRO A 179 -17.53 5.09 3.16
C PRO A 179 -18.51 5.52 2.07
N THR A 180 -19.60 6.22 2.43
CA THR A 180 -20.61 6.73 1.50
C THR A 180 -20.36 8.17 1.06
N HIS A 181 -19.27 8.79 1.52
CA HIS A 181 -18.90 10.15 1.16
C HIS A 181 -18.75 10.33 -0.36
N VAL A 182 -19.39 11.37 -0.89
CA VAL A 182 -19.26 11.81 -2.28
C VAL A 182 -18.68 13.22 -2.26
N ALA A 183 -17.40 13.33 -2.63
CA ALA A 183 -16.69 14.61 -2.62
C ALA A 183 -17.10 15.51 -3.80
N ARG A 184 -17.43 14.89 -4.94
CA ARG A 184 -17.89 15.57 -6.16
C ARG A 184 -18.74 14.64 -7.02
N ALA A 185 -19.87 15.13 -7.49
CA ALA A 185 -20.74 14.38 -8.40
C ALA A 185 -20.37 14.63 -9.86
N GLY A 186 -20.64 13.64 -10.71
CA GLY A 186 -20.52 13.74 -12.16
C GLY A 186 -19.25 13.11 -12.72
N PRO A 187 -19.28 12.71 -14.00
CA PRO A 187 -18.16 12.03 -14.63
C PRO A 187 -16.98 12.98 -14.85
N ALA A 188 -15.79 12.58 -14.40
CA ALA A 188 -14.55 13.33 -14.62
C ALA A 188 -13.32 12.43 -14.48
N TRP A 189 -12.16 12.97 -14.88
CA TRP A 189 -10.85 12.42 -14.55
C TRP A 189 -10.44 12.88 -13.15
N TYR A 190 -10.37 11.94 -12.22
CA TYR A 190 -9.93 12.16 -10.84
C TYR A 190 -8.50 11.65 -10.66
N HIS A 191 -7.67 12.39 -9.94
CA HIS A 191 -6.26 12.08 -9.75
C HIS A 191 -5.99 11.52 -8.37
N GLY A 192 -5.28 10.41 -8.31
CA GLY A 192 -4.79 9.86 -7.06
C GLY A 192 -3.42 9.23 -7.22
N ASP A 193 -2.76 9.08 -6.10
CA ASP A 193 -1.49 8.38 -5.96
C ASP A 193 -1.79 7.11 -5.14
N PHE A 194 -1.53 5.95 -5.77
CA PHE A 194 -2.01 4.64 -5.31
C PHE A 194 -1.11 4.01 -4.27
N HIS A 195 -0.10 4.72 -3.79
CA HIS A 195 0.79 4.24 -2.74
C HIS A 195 1.44 5.42 -2.03
N MET A 196 0.91 5.79 -0.88
CA MET A 196 1.46 6.86 -0.05
C MET A 196 1.31 6.54 1.43
N HIS A 197 2.33 6.90 2.18
CA HIS A 197 2.41 6.73 3.62
C HIS A 197 2.15 8.05 4.29
N ALA A 198 1.36 8.06 5.36
CA ALA A 198 1.03 9.30 6.05
C ALA A 198 1.60 9.28 7.47
N TYR A 199 0.76 9.61 8.46
CA TYR A 199 1.20 9.80 9.83
C TYR A 199 1.81 8.53 10.43
N HIS A 200 1.21 7.35 10.31
CA HIS A 200 1.64 6.21 11.14
C HIS A 200 2.96 5.55 10.69
N SER A 201 3.33 5.69 9.42
CA SER A 201 4.44 4.97 8.81
C SER A 201 5.84 5.52 9.12
N ASN A 202 5.99 6.79 9.48
CA ASN A 202 7.31 7.42 9.71
C ASN A 202 7.23 8.51 10.76
N ALA A 203 8.08 8.51 11.79
CA ALA A 203 8.06 9.50 12.87
C ALA A 203 8.21 10.96 12.41
N ASN A 204 8.84 11.19 11.25
CA ASN A 204 9.02 12.51 10.67
C ASN A 204 7.93 12.91 9.67
N ALA A 205 6.97 12.01 9.37
CA ALA A 205 5.89 12.32 8.45
C ALA A 205 4.97 13.43 9.02
N PRO A 206 4.41 14.28 8.15
CA PRO A 206 3.56 15.39 8.56
C PRO A 206 2.33 14.91 9.35
N ASP A 207 1.74 15.84 10.11
CA ASP A 207 0.40 15.62 10.65
C ASP A 207 -0.65 15.59 9.52
N TRP A 208 -1.91 15.28 9.85
CA TRP A 208 -2.97 15.20 8.85
C TRP A 208 -3.21 16.51 8.10
N THR A 209 -3.01 17.67 8.76
CA THR A 209 -3.10 18.98 8.11
C THR A 209 -2.01 19.15 7.05
N GLY A 210 -0.76 18.84 7.40
CA GLY A 210 0.37 18.91 6.50
C GLY A 210 0.29 17.88 5.36
N PHE A 211 -0.17 16.66 5.65
CA PHE A 211 -0.44 15.63 4.65
C PHE A 211 -1.44 16.12 3.59
N VAL A 212 -2.60 16.64 4.03
CA VAL A 212 -3.62 17.20 3.13
C VAL A 212 -3.07 18.40 2.35
N ALA A 213 -2.30 19.28 2.99
CA ALA A 213 -1.73 20.44 2.31
C ALA A 213 -0.76 20.03 1.18
N GLN A 214 0.10 19.04 1.43
CA GLN A 214 1.00 18.50 0.41
C GLN A 214 0.23 17.81 -0.72
N ALA A 215 -0.78 17.00 -0.39
CA ALA A 215 -1.63 16.34 -1.39
C ALA A 215 -2.36 17.34 -2.30
N ARG A 216 -2.84 18.46 -1.75
CA ARG A 216 -3.44 19.56 -2.51
C ARG A 216 -2.43 20.27 -3.39
N ALA A 217 -1.22 20.51 -2.91
CA ALA A 217 -0.13 21.07 -3.72
C ALA A 217 0.21 20.17 -4.92
N ALA A 218 0.08 18.85 -4.75
CA ALA A 218 0.22 17.85 -5.81
C ALA A 218 -1.05 17.66 -6.67
N GLN A 219 -2.12 18.43 -6.41
CA GLN A 219 -3.39 18.43 -7.13
C GLN A 219 -4.12 17.07 -7.13
N LEU A 220 -4.04 16.34 -6.00
CA LEU A 220 -4.76 15.08 -5.82
C LEU A 220 -6.24 15.32 -5.47
N ASP A 221 -7.11 14.48 -6.02
CA ASP A 221 -8.55 14.46 -5.78
C ASP A 221 -8.94 13.38 -4.74
N PHE A 222 -8.27 12.22 -4.79
CA PHE A 222 -8.44 11.14 -3.81
C PHE A 222 -7.09 10.68 -3.25
N LEU A 223 -7.08 10.34 -1.96
CA LEU A 223 -5.88 10.02 -1.20
C LEU A 223 -5.96 8.58 -0.71
N MET A 224 -5.21 7.68 -1.34
CA MET A 224 -5.08 6.30 -0.88
C MET A 224 -4.04 6.23 0.22
N VAL A 225 -4.49 6.27 1.48
CA VAL A 225 -3.62 6.30 2.66
C VAL A 225 -3.22 4.86 2.99
N THR A 226 -2.04 4.41 2.55
CA THR A 226 -1.59 3.02 2.66
C THR A 226 -0.52 2.87 3.74
N GLU A 227 -0.88 3.11 5.00
CA GLU A 227 0.07 2.97 6.13
C GLU A 227 0.63 1.55 6.22
N TYR A 228 1.84 1.42 6.76
CA TYR A 228 2.50 0.14 6.93
C TYR A 228 1.84 -0.71 8.01
N VAL A 229 1.21 -1.82 7.62
CA VAL A 229 0.62 -2.87 8.47
C VAL A 229 -0.52 -2.41 9.41
N THR A 230 -0.43 -1.25 10.04
CA THR A 230 -1.34 -0.74 11.06
C THR A 230 -2.69 -0.26 10.49
N GLY A 231 -3.77 -0.53 11.23
CA GLY A 231 -5.13 -0.10 10.91
C GLY A 231 -5.59 1.17 11.64
N GLU A 232 -4.72 1.85 12.40
CA GLU A 232 -5.14 2.97 13.28
C GLU A 232 -5.80 4.13 12.53
N HIS A 233 -5.30 4.46 11.34
CA HIS A 233 -5.87 5.51 10.51
C HIS A 233 -7.28 5.19 10.00
N TRP A 234 -7.68 3.91 9.92
CA TRP A 234 -9.06 3.51 9.60
C TRP A 234 -10.04 4.00 10.65
N ARG A 235 -9.61 4.00 11.92
CA ARG A 235 -10.43 4.38 13.08
C ARG A 235 -10.54 5.89 13.28
N THR A 236 -9.64 6.68 12.71
CA THR A 236 -9.41 8.07 13.18
C THR A 236 -9.54 9.16 12.12
N LEU A 237 -9.63 8.81 10.82
CA LEU A 237 -9.61 9.79 9.73
C LEU A 237 -10.94 10.51 9.45
N GLY A 238 -12.02 10.21 10.17
CA GLY A 238 -13.35 10.79 9.97
C GLY A 238 -13.38 12.31 10.11
N ALA A 239 -12.75 12.86 11.16
CA ALA A 239 -12.61 14.30 11.34
C ALA A 239 -11.82 14.96 10.20
N VAL A 240 -10.77 14.31 9.70
CA VAL A 240 -9.95 14.80 8.58
C VAL A 240 -10.78 14.86 7.31
N GLN A 241 -11.59 13.83 7.03
CA GLN A 241 -12.51 13.82 5.89
C GLN A 241 -13.55 14.93 5.98
N ARG A 242 -14.19 15.13 7.15
CA ARG A 242 -15.21 16.18 7.33
C ARG A 242 -14.64 17.58 7.18
N ALA A 243 -13.38 17.80 7.54
CA ALA A 243 -12.68 19.07 7.33
C ALA A 243 -12.29 19.31 5.86
N ASN A 244 -12.30 18.27 5.01
CA ASN A 244 -11.90 18.31 3.60
C ASN A 244 -12.94 17.62 2.71
N PRO A 245 -14.19 18.12 2.66
CA PRO A 245 -15.30 17.44 1.98
C PRO A 245 -15.18 17.41 0.45
N ASP A 246 -14.20 18.10 -0.13
CA ASP A 246 -13.91 18.12 -1.56
C ASP A 246 -12.85 17.09 -1.99
N LEU A 247 -12.15 16.47 -1.03
CA LEU A 247 -11.24 15.36 -1.24
C LEU A 247 -11.92 14.05 -0.88
N LEU A 248 -11.49 12.95 -1.50
CA LEU A 248 -11.86 11.61 -1.04
C LEU A 248 -10.70 10.97 -0.29
N ILE A 249 -10.79 10.86 1.03
CA ILE A 249 -9.81 10.14 1.84
C ILE A 249 -10.18 8.66 1.85
N TRP A 250 -9.25 7.83 1.42
CA TRP A 250 -9.44 6.40 1.25
C TRP A 250 -8.37 5.64 2.04
N PRO A 251 -8.68 5.24 3.29
CA PRO A 251 -7.79 4.44 4.11
C PRO A 251 -7.56 3.07 3.48
N GLY A 252 -6.33 2.58 3.60
CA GLY A 252 -5.86 1.32 3.04
C GLY A 252 -4.74 0.75 3.90
N ARG A 253 -3.88 -0.11 3.36
CA ARG A 253 -2.72 -0.62 4.08
C ARG A 253 -1.71 -1.17 3.11
N GLU A 254 -0.44 -0.88 3.33
CA GLU A 254 0.63 -1.66 2.72
C GLU A 254 0.93 -2.90 3.58
N ILE A 255 0.71 -4.06 2.99
CA ILE A 255 1.08 -5.39 3.49
C ILE A 255 2.53 -5.64 3.09
N ILE A 256 3.44 -5.52 4.06
CA ILE A 256 4.87 -5.74 3.86
C ILE A 256 5.22 -7.17 4.22
N THR A 257 5.35 -8.04 3.22
CA THR A 257 5.98 -9.35 3.39
C THR A 257 7.45 -9.27 3.00
N TYR A 258 8.27 -10.21 3.45
CA TYR A 258 9.68 -10.29 3.03
C TYR A 258 9.91 -10.86 1.61
N PHE A 259 8.82 -11.15 0.89
CA PHE A 259 8.82 -11.78 -0.44
C PHE A 259 8.00 -11.01 -1.48
N GLY A 260 7.50 -9.82 -1.13
CA GLY A 260 6.62 -9.03 -1.98
C GLY A 260 5.74 -8.10 -1.16
N HIS A 261 5.47 -6.90 -1.68
CA HIS A 261 4.53 -5.98 -1.06
C HIS A 261 3.22 -5.92 -1.84
N ALA A 262 2.13 -5.76 -1.11
CA ALA A 262 0.81 -5.52 -1.67
C ALA A 262 0.12 -4.41 -0.90
N SER A 263 -0.78 -3.68 -1.54
CA SER A 263 -1.64 -2.73 -0.85
C SER A 263 -3.09 -3.17 -0.90
N THR A 264 -3.83 -2.92 0.17
CA THR A 264 -5.29 -2.94 0.15
C THR A 264 -5.80 -1.51 0.12
N HIS A 265 -6.72 -1.19 -0.80
CA HIS A 265 -7.40 0.10 -0.83
C HIS A 265 -8.81 -0.06 -0.28
N GLY A 266 -9.00 0.38 0.97
CA GLY A 266 -10.14 0.04 1.82
C GLY A 266 -9.69 -0.59 3.12
N GLU A 267 -10.55 -0.47 4.13
CA GLU A 267 -10.38 -1.06 5.45
C GLU A 267 -10.50 -2.59 5.38
N THR A 268 -9.65 -3.33 6.11
CA THR A 268 -9.69 -4.81 6.17
C THR A 268 -9.75 -5.30 7.63
N PRO A 269 -10.84 -4.99 8.37
CA PRO A 269 -10.93 -5.26 9.79
C PRO A 269 -10.92 -6.76 10.14
N SER A 270 -11.25 -7.65 9.20
CA SER A 270 -11.21 -9.10 9.42
C SER A 270 -9.80 -9.69 9.31
N THR A 271 -8.82 -8.92 8.80
CA THR A 271 -7.46 -9.42 8.57
C THR A 271 -6.40 -8.32 8.73
N ILE A 272 -5.54 -8.46 9.75
CA ILE A 272 -4.33 -7.63 9.92
C ILE A 272 -3.03 -8.41 9.70
N GLU A 273 -3.15 -9.61 9.15
CA GLU A 273 -2.02 -10.50 8.95
C GLU A 273 -1.19 -10.09 7.72
N TYR A 274 0.13 -10.18 7.85
CA TYR A 274 1.11 -9.82 6.83
C TYR A 274 2.31 -10.79 6.80
N ARG A 275 2.42 -11.67 7.80
CA ARG A 275 3.61 -12.46 8.09
C ARG A 275 3.66 -13.72 7.24
N HIS A 276 3.66 -13.56 5.92
CA HIS A 276 3.79 -14.66 4.99
C HIS A 276 4.96 -15.58 5.41
N GLY A 277 4.69 -16.88 5.53
CA GLY A 277 5.69 -17.88 5.92
C GLY A 277 5.87 -18.05 7.44
N PHE A 278 5.21 -17.21 8.26
CA PHE A 278 5.06 -17.48 9.68
C PHE A 278 4.02 -18.58 9.89
N GLU A 279 4.47 -19.74 10.39
CA GLU A 279 3.64 -20.93 10.56
C GLU A 279 2.94 -21.32 9.23
N ASP A 280 1.62 -21.21 9.18
CA ASP A 280 0.77 -21.50 8.02
C ASP A 280 0.29 -20.24 7.27
N VAL A 281 0.68 -19.04 7.68
CA VAL A 281 0.23 -17.78 7.06
C VAL A 281 0.69 -17.70 5.60
N ARG A 282 -0.27 -17.49 4.69
CA ARG A 282 -0.01 -17.28 3.25
C ARG A 282 -0.62 -15.98 2.76
N LEU A 283 0.10 -15.31 1.85
CA LEU A 283 -0.38 -14.05 1.25
C LEU A 283 -1.69 -14.25 0.48
N GLY A 284 -1.92 -15.40 -0.14
CA GLY A 284 -3.20 -15.71 -0.79
C GLY A 284 -4.38 -15.73 0.18
N GLU A 285 -4.20 -16.15 1.43
CA GLU A 285 -5.26 -16.09 2.44
C GLU A 285 -5.51 -14.66 2.91
N VAL A 286 -4.44 -13.88 3.09
CA VAL A 286 -4.52 -12.44 3.39
C VAL A 286 -5.26 -11.70 2.27
N GLN A 287 -4.92 -11.95 1.00
CA GLN A 287 -5.61 -11.38 -0.17
C GLN A 287 -7.10 -11.73 -0.15
N ARG A 288 -7.43 -13.01 0.00
CA ARG A 288 -8.82 -13.49 -0.02
C ARG A 288 -9.66 -12.81 1.08
N ALA A 289 -9.13 -12.69 2.29
CA ALA A 289 -9.81 -12.03 3.39
C ALA A 289 -9.96 -10.52 3.16
N ALA A 290 -8.92 -9.86 2.64
CA ALA A 290 -8.98 -8.44 2.30
C ALA A 290 -10.03 -8.13 1.22
N VAL A 291 -10.10 -8.96 0.18
CA VAL A 291 -11.11 -8.83 -0.89
C VAL A 291 -12.51 -9.12 -0.34
N ALA A 292 -12.66 -10.07 0.59
CA ALA A 292 -13.94 -10.35 1.25
C ALA A 292 -14.44 -9.18 2.11
N ASP A 293 -13.54 -8.37 2.67
CA ASP A 293 -13.86 -7.11 3.34
C ASP A 293 -14.22 -5.97 2.35
N GLY A 294 -14.11 -6.20 1.04
CA GLY A 294 -14.47 -5.25 -0.01
C GLY A 294 -13.36 -4.29 -0.42
N ALA A 295 -12.13 -4.48 0.07
CA ALA A 295 -10.97 -3.70 -0.36
C ALA A 295 -10.56 -4.08 -1.80
N LEU A 296 -9.95 -3.14 -2.52
CA LEU A 296 -9.19 -3.47 -3.72
C LEU A 296 -7.84 -4.06 -3.31
N PHE A 297 -7.31 -4.98 -4.10
CA PHE A 297 -5.99 -5.56 -3.89
C PHE A 297 -5.00 -5.12 -4.98
N GLN A 298 -3.88 -4.55 -4.55
CA GLN A 298 -2.82 -4.02 -5.39
C GLN A 298 -1.52 -4.81 -5.21
N VAL A 299 -0.83 -5.12 -6.31
CA VAL A 299 0.57 -5.57 -6.26
C VAL A 299 1.49 -4.35 -6.35
N ASN A 300 2.35 -4.17 -5.35
CA ASN A 300 3.28 -3.04 -5.27
C ASN A 300 4.63 -3.37 -5.93
N HIS A 301 5.15 -2.39 -6.68
CA HIS A 301 6.47 -2.29 -7.29
C HIS A 301 7.15 -3.63 -7.61
N PRO A 302 6.50 -4.51 -8.39
CA PRO A 302 6.75 -5.95 -8.38
C PRO A 302 8.13 -6.36 -8.90
N THR A 303 8.79 -5.47 -9.63
CA THR A 303 10.10 -5.72 -10.25
C THR A 303 11.19 -4.79 -9.72
N SER A 304 10.96 -4.10 -8.60
CA SER A 304 11.94 -3.23 -8.00
C SER A 304 13.02 -4.05 -7.30
N PHE A 305 14.29 -3.73 -7.58
CA PHE A 305 15.45 -4.34 -6.93
C PHE A 305 15.50 -5.89 -6.97
N PRO A 306 15.40 -6.50 -8.16
CA PRO A 306 15.34 -7.96 -8.25
C PRO A 306 16.68 -8.62 -7.89
N GLY A 307 16.58 -9.82 -7.32
CA GLY A 307 17.71 -10.70 -7.04
C GLY A 307 18.47 -10.41 -5.74
N LEU A 308 19.37 -11.35 -5.40
CA LEU A 308 20.03 -11.44 -4.09
C LEU A 308 20.90 -10.23 -3.71
N LEU A 309 21.37 -9.43 -4.68
CA LEU A 309 22.24 -8.30 -4.38
C LEU A 309 21.50 -7.17 -3.65
N PHE A 310 20.22 -6.96 -3.95
CA PHE A 310 19.44 -5.84 -3.44
C PHE A 310 18.35 -6.25 -2.44
N GLU A 311 18.23 -7.55 -2.12
CA GLU A 311 17.19 -8.06 -1.21
C GLU A 311 17.22 -7.42 0.19
N ASN A 312 18.41 -7.05 0.67
CA ASN A 312 18.56 -6.35 1.95
C ASN A 312 18.34 -4.83 1.84
N PHE A 313 18.58 -4.26 0.65
CA PHE A 313 18.36 -2.83 0.38
C PHE A 313 16.87 -2.51 0.43
N CYS A 314 16.09 -3.27 -0.35
CA CYS A 314 14.66 -3.12 -0.52
C CYS A 314 14.00 -4.46 -0.19
N ARG A 315 13.78 -4.68 1.11
CA ARG A 315 13.30 -5.95 1.68
C ARG A 315 11.86 -6.16 1.22
N GLY A 316 11.61 -7.24 0.47
CA GLY A 316 10.28 -7.54 -0.06
C GLY A 316 9.87 -6.73 -1.30
N CYS A 317 10.77 -5.97 -1.92
CA CYS A 317 10.38 -5.12 -3.06
C CYS A 317 10.19 -5.89 -4.36
N GLU A 318 10.99 -6.93 -4.63
CA GLU A 318 10.68 -7.87 -5.71
C GLU A 318 9.50 -8.76 -5.28
N PHE A 319 8.42 -8.75 -6.06
CA PHE A 319 7.24 -9.54 -5.75
C PHE A 319 7.41 -10.97 -6.27
N THR A 320 7.73 -11.88 -5.37
CA THR A 320 7.99 -13.31 -5.65
C THR A 320 6.85 -14.25 -5.26
N LEU A 321 5.73 -13.69 -4.78
CA LEU A 321 4.57 -14.44 -4.29
C LEU A 321 3.45 -14.57 -5.34
N GLY A 322 3.79 -14.45 -6.63
CA GLY A 322 2.81 -14.45 -7.73
C GLY A 322 1.98 -15.74 -7.80
N ASP A 323 2.56 -16.88 -7.46
CA ASP A 323 1.89 -18.18 -7.47
C ASP A 323 1.04 -18.44 -6.20
N ASP A 324 1.26 -17.67 -5.12
CA ASP A 324 0.49 -17.80 -3.87
C ASP A 324 -0.79 -16.96 -3.87
N ILE A 325 -0.91 -15.99 -4.78
CA ILE A 325 -2.08 -15.09 -4.89
C ILE A 325 -2.97 -15.45 -6.08
N ASP A 326 -4.24 -15.11 -5.99
CA ASP A 326 -5.18 -15.19 -7.11
C ASP A 326 -5.07 -13.93 -7.97
N CYS A 327 -4.41 -14.05 -9.12
CA CYS A 327 -4.27 -12.95 -10.08
C CYS A 327 -5.61 -12.44 -10.64
N SER A 328 -6.70 -13.23 -10.58
CA SER A 328 -8.03 -12.76 -10.99
C SER A 328 -8.67 -11.80 -9.97
N GLN A 329 -8.12 -11.75 -8.75
CA GLN A 329 -8.51 -10.86 -7.66
C GLN A 329 -7.46 -9.75 -7.42
N VAL A 330 -6.59 -9.47 -8.40
CA VAL A 330 -5.70 -8.31 -8.38
C VAL A 330 -6.37 -7.19 -9.17
N ASP A 331 -6.75 -6.11 -8.50
CA ASP A 331 -7.40 -4.96 -9.14
C ASP A 331 -6.37 -4.03 -9.80
N THR A 332 -5.21 -3.83 -9.16
CA THR A 332 -4.18 -2.90 -9.64
C THR A 332 -2.75 -3.46 -9.51
N ILE A 333 -1.86 -2.96 -10.36
CA ILE A 333 -0.42 -3.24 -10.30
C ILE A 333 0.36 -1.95 -10.53
N GLU A 334 1.35 -1.68 -9.67
CA GLU A 334 2.23 -0.53 -9.88
C GLU A 334 3.14 -0.77 -11.08
N ILE A 335 2.90 -0.02 -12.16
CA ILE A 335 3.78 0.02 -13.34
C ILE A 335 4.85 1.11 -13.22
N LEU A 336 4.64 2.05 -12.31
CA LEU A 336 5.63 3.03 -11.86
C LEU A 336 5.52 3.17 -10.34
N ASN A 337 6.63 2.98 -9.64
CA ASN A 337 6.72 3.29 -8.22
C ASN A 337 7.92 4.21 -7.96
N GLY A 338 7.72 5.19 -7.08
CA GLY A 338 8.73 6.22 -6.80
C GLY A 338 8.93 7.19 -7.97
N PRO A 339 10.07 7.91 -8.00
CA PRO A 339 10.31 8.94 -9.00
C PRO A 339 10.47 8.33 -10.40
N VAL A 340 9.86 8.97 -11.42
CA VAL A 340 10.13 8.61 -12.83
C VAL A 340 11.58 8.93 -13.23
N MET A 341 12.18 9.95 -12.62
CA MET A 341 13.61 10.26 -12.76
C MET A 341 14.36 9.85 -11.49
N ALA A 342 14.89 8.63 -11.52
CA ALA A 342 15.63 8.03 -10.42
C ALA A 342 17.09 8.52 -10.40
N THR A 343 17.57 8.85 -9.21
CA THR A 343 18.97 9.20 -8.97
C THR A 343 19.77 7.96 -8.58
N ALA A 344 21.10 8.08 -8.58
CA ALA A 344 21.99 7.06 -8.01
C ALA A 344 21.65 6.68 -6.56
N ALA A 345 21.24 7.64 -5.73
CA ALA A 345 20.85 7.38 -4.35
C ALA A 345 19.56 6.56 -4.27
N ASP A 346 18.56 6.88 -5.11
CA ASP A 346 17.31 6.12 -5.18
C ASP A 346 17.56 4.66 -5.59
N LEU A 347 18.59 4.43 -6.42
CA LEU A 347 18.99 3.11 -6.89
C LEU A 347 20.01 2.39 -5.97
N GLY A 348 20.44 3.01 -4.87
CA GLY A 348 21.42 2.45 -3.95
C GLY A 348 22.82 2.25 -4.56
N ILE A 349 23.17 3.02 -5.60
CA ILE A 349 24.45 2.90 -6.32
C ILE A 349 25.33 4.15 -6.14
N PRO A 350 26.65 4.01 -5.96
CA PRO A 350 27.54 5.13 -5.67
C PRO A 350 28.01 5.85 -6.96
N VAL A 351 27.06 6.34 -7.78
CA VAL A 351 27.38 7.05 -9.04
C VAL A 351 26.86 8.50 -9.00
N PRO A 352 27.65 9.46 -8.49
CA PRO A 352 27.20 10.85 -8.36
C PRO A 352 26.73 11.45 -9.68
N GLY A 353 25.66 12.25 -9.63
CA GLY A 353 25.10 12.95 -10.79
C GLY A 353 24.32 12.08 -11.78
N LEU A 354 24.21 10.76 -11.55
CA LEU A 354 23.33 9.91 -12.34
C LEU A 354 21.87 10.27 -12.05
N GLN A 355 21.14 10.59 -13.11
CA GLN A 355 19.69 10.67 -13.11
C GLN A 355 19.16 10.07 -14.41
N ILE A 356 18.32 9.04 -14.30
CA ILE A 356 17.80 8.27 -15.43
C ILE A 356 16.30 8.02 -15.27
N GLU A 357 15.63 7.67 -16.37
CA GLU A 357 14.29 7.08 -16.25
C GLU A 357 14.35 5.85 -15.34
N ASN A 358 13.37 5.73 -14.44
CA ASN A 358 13.29 4.65 -13.48
C ASN A 358 13.43 3.28 -14.19
N PRO A 359 14.50 2.52 -13.92
CA PRO A 359 14.81 1.32 -14.69
C PRO A 359 13.80 0.19 -14.43
N PHE A 360 13.08 0.23 -13.31
CA PHE A 360 12.08 -0.78 -12.94
C PHE A 360 10.73 -0.59 -13.64
N MET A 361 10.44 0.62 -14.14
CA MET A 361 9.19 0.91 -14.84
C MET A 361 9.03 0.02 -16.08
N ARG A 362 10.09 -0.18 -16.86
CA ARG A 362 10.03 -1.01 -18.07
C ARG A 362 9.74 -2.48 -17.77
N THR A 363 10.30 -3.02 -16.69
CA THR A 363 10.08 -4.41 -16.28
C THR A 363 8.69 -4.60 -15.67
N ALA A 364 8.19 -3.63 -14.92
CA ALA A 364 6.84 -3.65 -14.38
C ALA A 364 5.78 -3.57 -15.49
N ILE A 365 5.96 -2.70 -16.49
CA ILE A 365 5.08 -2.64 -17.68
C ILE A 365 5.06 -3.99 -18.41
N ARG A 366 6.22 -4.64 -18.57
CA ARG A 366 6.28 -5.95 -19.22
C ARG A 366 5.53 -7.02 -18.43
N LEU A 367 5.73 -7.09 -17.12
CA LEU A 367 5.02 -8.02 -16.25
C LEU A 367 3.51 -7.80 -16.34
N TRP A 368 3.07 -6.53 -16.34
CA TRP A 368 1.68 -6.17 -16.51
C TRP A 368 1.13 -6.58 -17.88
N ASP A 369 1.82 -6.30 -18.98
CA ASP A 369 1.45 -6.74 -20.33
C ASP A 369 1.30 -8.28 -20.39
N GLU A 370 2.17 -9.03 -19.72
CA GLU A 370 2.09 -10.49 -19.62
C GLU A 370 0.83 -10.95 -18.85
N ARG A 371 0.49 -10.30 -17.73
CA ARG A 371 -0.72 -10.64 -16.95
C ARG A 371 -2.01 -10.31 -17.72
N LEU A 372 -2.04 -9.19 -18.43
CA LEU A 372 -3.16 -8.86 -19.31
C LEU A 372 -3.32 -9.88 -20.45
N ALA A 373 -2.21 -10.28 -21.08
CA ALA A 373 -2.22 -11.29 -22.14
C ALA A 373 -2.73 -12.66 -21.64
N GLN A 374 -2.52 -12.98 -20.36
CA GLN A 374 -3.01 -14.19 -19.71
C GLN A 374 -4.51 -14.15 -19.36
N GLY A 375 -5.17 -12.99 -19.43
CA GLY A 375 -6.61 -12.88 -19.16
C GLY A 375 -6.96 -12.07 -17.91
N TYR A 376 -5.96 -11.63 -17.14
CA TYR A 376 -6.21 -10.89 -15.89
C TYR A 376 -6.47 -9.42 -16.20
N ARG A 377 -7.63 -8.89 -15.80
CA ARG A 377 -8.01 -7.49 -16.02
C ARG A 377 -7.46 -6.58 -14.92
N ILE A 378 -6.14 -6.46 -14.88
CA ILE A 378 -5.42 -5.68 -13.87
C ILE A 378 -5.16 -4.26 -14.41
N THR A 379 -5.48 -3.25 -13.61
CA THR A 379 -5.26 -1.85 -13.98
C THR A 379 -3.83 -1.42 -13.63
N GLY A 380 -3.10 -0.91 -14.63
CA GLY A 380 -1.78 -0.34 -14.42
C GLY A 380 -1.90 1.03 -13.74
N VAL A 381 -1.25 1.18 -12.58
CA VAL A 381 -1.27 2.41 -11.76
C VAL A 381 0.13 2.86 -11.37
N SER A 382 0.23 4.04 -10.76
CA SER A 382 1.45 4.53 -10.14
C SER A 382 1.28 4.86 -8.67
N GLY A 383 2.37 4.72 -7.92
CA GLY A 383 2.44 5.10 -6.52
C GLY A 383 3.75 5.79 -6.18
N SER A 384 3.72 6.86 -5.38
CA SER A 384 4.96 7.55 -4.99
C SER A 384 5.78 6.75 -3.98
N ASP A 385 5.11 5.93 -3.16
CA ASP A 385 5.63 5.39 -1.91
C ASP A 385 6.31 6.49 -1.06
N SER A 386 5.78 7.72 -1.12
CA SER A 386 6.32 8.84 -0.35
C SER A 386 5.84 8.77 1.10
N LYS A 387 6.65 9.35 1.99
CA LYS A 387 6.38 9.51 3.42
C LYS A 387 6.16 10.99 3.80
N GLY A 388 6.17 11.89 2.81
CA GLY A 388 5.98 13.33 2.98
C GLY A 388 7.11 14.06 3.70
N THR A 389 8.31 13.45 3.73
CA THR A 389 9.50 13.95 4.44
C THR A 389 10.56 14.53 3.50
N GLU A 390 10.21 14.81 2.25
CA GLU A 390 11.12 15.32 1.26
C GLU A 390 11.61 16.74 1.66
N PRO A 391 12.92 17.01 1.56
CA PRO A 391 13.55 18.16 2.23
C PRO A 391 13.16 19.52 1.63
N ASP A 392 12.78 19.56 0.36
CA ASP A 392 12.47 20.78 -0.39
C ASP A 392 11.42 20.53 -1.48
N ASP A 393 10.97 21.60 -2.14
CA ASP A 393 9.95 21.54 -3.18
C ASP A 393 10.39 20.77 -4.43
N ALA A 394 11.69 20.79 -4.77
CA ALA A 394 12.20 20.09 -5.93
C ALA A 394 12.15 18.57 -5.70
N GLU A 395 12.55 18.11 -4.52
CA GLU A 395 12.45 16.71 -4.12
C GLU A 395 10.98 16.29 -3.92
N ARG A 396 10.12 17.16 -3.38
CA ARG A 396 8.67 16.89 -3.32
C ARG A 396 8.07 16.70 -4.71
N ALA A 397 8.41 17.55 -5.68
CA ALA A 397 7.93 17.40 -7.05
C ALA A 397 8.47 16.12 -7.72
N ARG A 398 9.70 15.70 -7.39
CA ARG A 398 10.35 14.54 -8.00
C ARG A 398 9.88 13.21 -7.43
N ARG A 399 9.71 13.11 -6.11
CA ARG A 399 9.44 11.84 -5.40
C ARG A 399 8.47 11.94 -4.21
N GLY A 400 7.90 13.12 -3.94
CA GLY A 400 6.87 13.30 -2.92
C GLY A 400 5.51 12.78 -3.34
N TYR A 401 4.49 13.03 -2.52
CA TYR A 401 3.10 12.71 -2.86
C TYR A 401 2.72 13.26 -4.23
N GLY A 402 2.10 12.43 -5.07
CA GLY A 402 1.67 12.82 -6.40
C GLY A 402 2.79 13.18 -7.39
N SER A 403 4.05 12.85 -7.08
CA SER A 403 5.16 12.91 -8.05
C SER A 403 4.91 12.06 -9.29
N SER A 404 4.10 11.02 -9.15
CA SER A 404 3.33 10.38 -10.21
C SER A 404 1.88 10.26 -9.76
N VAL A 405 0.93 10.27 -10.70
CA VAL A 405 -0.50 10.08 -10.40
C VAL A 405 -1.15 9.17 -11.42
N THR A 406 -2.19 8.48 -10.98
CA THR A 406 -3.12 7.79 -11.88
C THR A 406 -4.37 8.66 -12.02
N ALA A 407 -4.69 9.06 -13.24
CA ALA A 407 -5.96 9.68 -13.58
C ALA A 407 -6.98 8.56 -13.82
N VAL A 408 -8.10 8.60 -13.10
CA VAL A 408 -9.19 7.61 -13.14
C VAL A 408 -10.46 8.31 -13.62
N PHE A 409 -11.07 7.82 -14.70
CA PHE A 409 -12.35 8.31 -15.18
C PHE A 409 -13.48 7.59 -14.48
N ALA A 410 -14.22 8.30 -13.62
CA ALA A 410 -15.31 7.72 -12.85
C ALA A 410 -16.53 8.65 -12.84
N ASP A 411 -17.72 8.09 -12.61
CA ASP A 411 -19.00 8.82 -12.61
C ASP A 411 -19.18 9.81 -11.44
N ALA A 412 -18.34 9.70 -10.40
CA ALA A 412 -18.28 10.61 -9.27
C ALA A 412 -16.96 10.40 -8.50
N LEU A 413 -16.54 11.40 -7.72
CA LEU A 413 -15.47 11.27 -6.73
C LEU A 413 -16.04 10.65 -5.46
N SER A 414 -16.17 9.33 -5.48
CA SER A 414 -16.64 8.50 -4.36
C SER A 414 -15.98 7.12 -4.43
N ARG A 415 -15.87 6.41 -3.29
CA ARG A 415 -15.23 5.08 -3.28
C ARG A 415 -15.91 4.09 -4.24
N PRO A 416 -17.25 3.93 -4.26
CA PRO A 416 -17.89 2.96 -5.16
C PRO A 416 -17.64 3.26 -6.65
N ALA A 417 -17.70 4.54 -7.04
CA ALA A 417 -17.47 4.94 -8.43
C ALA A 417 -16.00 4.75 -8.85
N LEU A 418 -15.04 5.09 -7.97
CA LEU A 418 -13.63 4.83 -8.24
C LEU A 418 -13.32 3.33 -8.28
N GLN A 419 -13.85 2.52 -7.36
CA GLN A 419 -13.66 1.07 -7.39
C GLN A 419 -14.16 0.46 -8.71
N ALA A 420 -15.34 0.88 -9.19
CA ALA A 420 -15.88 0.44 -10.46
C ALA A 420 -14.99 0.83 -11.65
N ALA A 421 -14.57 2.10 -11.71
CA ALA A 421 -13.68 2.62 -12.76
C ALA A 421 -12.30 1.93 -12.76
N ILE A 422 -11.72 1.72 -11.58
CA ILE A 422 -10.43 1.03 -11.41
C ILE A 422 -10.55 -0.40 -11.90
N ARG A 423 -11.58 -1.16 -11.51
CA ARG A 423 -11.81 -2.53 -12.01
C ARG A 423 -12.08 -2.61 -13.51
N ALA A 424 -12.66 -1.55 -14.08
CA ALA A 424 -12.90 -1.45 -15.51
C ALA A 424 -11.63 -1.10 -16.31
N GLY A 425 -10.57 -0.60 -15.66
CA GLY A 425 -9.35 -0.13 -16.32
C GLY A 425 -9.47 1.28 -16.91
N HIS A 426 -10.44 2.08 -16.44
CA HIS A 426 -10.73 3.44 -16.90
C HIS A 426 -9.68 4.43 -16.34
N ALA A 427 -8.41 4.20 -16.65
CA ALA A 427 -7.29 4.90 -16.04
C ALA A 427 -6.09 5.10 -16.97
N TYR A 428 -5.27 6.11 -16.67
CA TYR A 428 -3.91 6.23 -17.20
C TYR A 428 -2.99 6.90 -16.19
N VAL A 429 -1.69 6.57 -16.26
CA VAL A 429 -0.65 7.15 -15.40
C VAL A 429 -0.09 8.42 -16.01
N ARG A 430 0.14 9.43 -15.17
CA ARG A 430 0.85 10.68 -15.41
C ARG A 430 2.12 10.65 -14.57
N THR A 431 3.24 10.34 -15.19
CA THR A 431 4.48 9.93 -14.49
C THR A 431 5.23 11.07 -13.82
N ARG A 432 4.89 12.33 -14.14
CA ARG A 432 5.45 13.57 -13.56
C ARG A 432 4.38 14.37 -12.81
N GLY A 433 3.41 13.66 -12.23
CA GLY A 433 2.28 14.24 -11.52
C GLY A 433 1.29 14.98 -12.44
N VAL A 434 0.33 15.67 -11.83
CA VAL A 434 -0.74 16.41 -12.54
C VAL A 434 -0.20 17.58 -13.34
N ALA A 435 0.75 18.35 -12.81
CA ALA A 435 1.24 19.55 -13.50
C ALA A 435 2.30 19.23 -14.58
N GLY A 436 3.12 18.20 -14.36
CA GLY A 436 4.29 17.90 -15.21
C GLY A 436 4.03 16.93 -16.37
N SER A 437 2.81 16.38 -16.46
CA SER A 437 2.45 15.38 -17.47
C SER A 437 1.39 15.91 -18.43
N PRO A 438 1.38 15.48 -19.71
CA PRO A 438 0.24 15.71 -20.60
C PRO A 438 -1.07 15.14 -20.05
N THR A 439 -2.19 15.59 -20.62
CA THR A 439 -3.48 14.90 -20.50
C THR A 439 -3.70 14.02 -21.72
N LEU A 440 -4.37 12.88 -21.53
CA LEU A 440 -4.70 11.94 -22.59
C LEU A 440 -6.20 11.69 -22.66
N GLU A 441 -6.74 11.77 -23.87
CA GLU A 441 -8.03 11.17 -24.22
C GLU A 441 -7.75 10.09 -25.26
N PHE A 442 -8.24 8.87 -25.03
CA PHE A 442 -8.14 7.76 -25.97
C PHE A 442 -9.52 7.15 -26.18
N ARG A 443 -10.05 7.27 -27.39
CA ARG A 443 -11.38 6.78 -27.73
C ARG A 443 -11.33 5.95 -28.99
N ALA A 444 -11.95 4.78 -28.98
CA ALA A 444 -12.14 3.97 -30.17
C ALA A 444 -13.64 3.85 -30.50
N THR A 445 -13.97 3.92 -31.78
CA THR A 445 -15.36 3.80 -32.27
C THR A 445 -15.42 2.83 -33.45
N VAL A 446 -16.44 1.98 -33.45
CA VAL A 446 -16.73 1.04 -34.54
C VAL A 446 -17.94 1.55 -35.33
N ASP A 447 -18.01 1.26 -36.63
CA ASP A 447 -19.11 1.69 -37.52
C ASP A 447 -20.51 1.25 -37.05
N ASP A 448 -20.59 0.20 -36.22
CA ASP A 448 -21.83 -0.29 -35.61
C ASP A 448 -22.29 0.51 -34.38
N GLY A 449 -21.51 1.53 -33.97
CA GLY A 449 -21.80 2.41 -32.85
C GLY A 449 -21.15 2.02 -31.53
N GLN A 450 -20.41 0.90 -31.45
CA GLN A 450 -19.63 0.60 -30.24
C GLN A 450 -18.58 1.69 -29.99
N THR A 451 -18.41 2.07 -28.72
CA THR A 451 -17.38 3.03 -28.30
C THR A 451 -16.63 2.51 -27.09
N ALA A 452 -15.34 2.80 -27.01
CA ALA A 452 -14.46 2.38 -25.92
C ALA A 452 -13.52 3.51 -25.51
N ILE A 453 -13.26 3.61 -24.22
CA ILE A 453 -12.13 4.34 -23.64
C ILE A 453 -11.14 3.36 -23.02
N PHE A 454 -10.08 3.86 -22.37
CA PHE A 454 -9.14 3.05 -21.59
C PHE A 454 -9.86 1.96 -20.78
N GLY A 455 -9.39 0.72 -20.85
CA GLY A 455 -9.96 -0.42 -20.15
C GLY A 455 -11.11 -1.13 -20.88
N ASP A 456 -11.86 -0.45 -21.74
CA ASP A 456 -13.02 -1.03 -22.42
C ASP A 456 -12.63 -2.09 -23.46
N THR A 457 -13.62 -2.92 -23.81
CA THR A 457 -13.48 -3.97 -24.83
C THR A 457 -14.45 -3.71 -25.97
N LEU A 458 -13.93 -3.55 -27.19
CA LEU A 458 -14.72 -3.55 -28.43
C LEU A 458 -14.82 -4.97 -28.99
N ARG A 459 -16.03 -5.34 -29.40
CA ARG A 459 -16.35 -6.64 -29.99
C ARG A 459 -16.33 -6.52 -31.50
N ILE A 460 -15.21 -6.92 -32.13
CA ILE A 460 -15.01 -6.74 -33.58
C ILE A 460 -14.56 -8.03 -34.28
N GLY A 461 -15.03 -8.22 -35.51
CA GLY A 461 -14.63 -9.32 -36.38
C GLY A 461 -13.15 -9.26 -36.80
N GLU A 462 -12.64 -10.36 -37.34
CA GLU A 462 -11.22 -10.49 -37.71
C GLU A 462 -10.73 -9.44 -38.73
N THR A 463 -11.60 -9.03 -39.64
CA THR A 463 -11.30 -8.05 -40.70
C THR A 463 -11.87 -6.66 -40.41
N GLN A 464 -12.57 -6.49 -39.28
CA GLN A 464 -13.18 -5.23 -38.90
C GLN A 464 -12.14 -4.37 -38.18
N THR A 465 -12.23 -3.06 -38.36
CA THR A 465 -11.42 -2.07 -37.65
C THR A 465 -12.28 -1.17 -36.77
N ALA A 466 -11.63 -0.51 -35.83
CA ALA A 466 -12.18 0.61 -35.08
C ALA A 466 -11.34 1.85 -35.40
N ARG A 467 -12.02 3.00 -35.53
CA ARG A 467 -11.38 4.30 -35.61
C ARG A 467 -10.97 4.72 -34.21
N ALA A 468 -9.66 4.73 -33.94
CA ALA A 468 -9.10 5.18 -32.67
C ALA A 468 -8.61 6.62 -32.78
N GLU A 469 -9.04 7.46 -31.85
CA GLU A 469 -8.70 8.87 -31.76
C GLU A 469 -7.99 9.13 -30.43
N VAL A 470 -6.84 9.79 -30.52
CA VAL A 470 -6.05 10.23 -29.38
C VAL A 470 -5.99 11.74 -29.39
N THR A 471 -6.34 12.36 -28.27
CA THR A 471 -6.07 13.79 -28.03
C THR A 471 -5.06 13.91 -26.90
N VAL A 472 -3.97 14.64 -27.16
CA VAL A 472 -2.95 14.98 -26.18
C VAL A 472 -2.98 16.48 -25.96
N ARG A 473 -3.01 16.92 -24.70
CA ARG A 473 -2.87 18.34 -24.33
C ARG A 473 -1.65 18.54 -23.45
N ALA A 474 -0.98 19.68 -23.58
CA ALA A 474 0.29 19.99 -22.92
C ALA A 474 1.39 18.96 -23.23
N GLY A 475 1.41 18.44 -24.47
CA GLY A 475 2.38 17.44 -24.95
C GLY A 475 3.30 17.92 -26.07
N GLU A 476 3.23 19.19 -26.48
CA GLU A 476 4.05 19.73 -27.57
C GLU A 476 5.56 19.48 -27.33
N GLY A 477 6.26 19.03 -28.37
CA GLY A 477 7.67 18.66 -28.32
C GLY A 477 7.94 17.22 -27.84
N GLN A 478 6.91 16.50 -27.37
CA GLN A 478 7.00 15.10 -27.00
C GLN A 478 6.68 14.18 -28.20
N ARG A 479 6.64 12.87 -27.95
CA ARG A 479 6.21 11.86 -28.91
C ARG A 479 5.04 11.06 -28.35
N LEU A 480 4.07 10.75 -29.22
CA LEU A 480 3.03 9.74 -28.99
C LEU A 480 3.55 8.39 -29.47
N TYR A 481 3.36 7.34 -28.67
CA TYR A 481 3.75 5.98 -28.96
C TYR A 481 2.53 5.05 -28.93
N TRP A 482 2.38 4.24 -29.98
CA TRP A 482 1.31 3.25 -30.09
C TRP A 482 1.88 1.85 -29.88
N TYR A 483 1.31 1.11 -28.94
CA TYR A 483 1.66 -0.27 -28.66
C TYR A 483 0.49 -1.18 -29.00
N ARG A 484 0.81 -2.33 -29.59
CA ARG A 484 -0.11 -3.43 -29.84
C ARG A 484 0.46 -4.68 -29.19
N ASN A 485 -0.27 -5.25 -28.21
CA ASN A 485 0.16 -6.42 -27.44
C ASN A 485 1.60 -6.26 -26.90
N GLY A 486 1.86 -5.13 -26.21
CA GLY A 486 3.17 -4.78 -25.65
C GLY A 486 4.26 -4.40 -26.67
N THR A 487 3.99 -4.47 -27.97
CA THR A 487 4.96 -4.15 -29.04
C THR A 487 4.72 -2.76 -29.61
N LEU A 488 5.76 -1.92 -29.68
CA LEU A 488 5.68 -0.60 -30.34
C LEU A 488 5.42 -0.78 -31.84
N VAL A 489 4.34 -0.19 -32.35
CA VAL A 489 3.93 -0.31 -33.77
C VAL A 489 3.93 1.03 -34.52
N ALA A 490 3.84 2.16 -33.82
CA ALA A 490 3.95 3.49 -34.41
C ALA A 490 4.43 4.52 -33.38
N SER A 491 5.03 5.61 -33.87
CA SER A 491 5.27 6.79 -33.05
C SER A 491 5.19 8.06 -33.89
N THR A 492 4.65 9.12 -33.31
CA THR A 492 4.40 10.41 -33.98
C THR A 492 4.93 11.53 -33.11
N ALA A 493 5.49 12.57 -33.73
CA ALA A 493 5.86 13.78 -32.99
C ALA A 493 4.59 14.56 -32.63
N ILE A 494 4.55 15.12 -31.42
CA ILE A 494 3.47 15.98 -30.97
C ILE A 494 3.89 17.42 -31.24
N ASP A 495 3.33 18.03 -32.29
CA ASP A 495 3.75 19.32 -32.87
C ASP A 495 2.71 20.45 -32.70
N ALA A 496 1.67 20.21 -31.90
CA ALA A 496 0.62 21.17 -31.58
C ALA A 496 0.04 20.93 -30.17
N ASP A 497 -0.70 21.91 -29.65
CA ASP A 497 -1.48 21.79 -28.41
C ASP A 497 -2.88 22.43 -28.59
N PRO A 498 -3.98 21.65 -28.57
CA PRO A 498 -4.00 20.20 -28.49
C PRO A 498 -3.48 19.53 -29.76
N PHE A 499 -2.86 18.36 -29.60
CA PHE A 499 -2.52 17.45 -30.69
C PHE A 499 -3.58 16.35 -30.77
N SER A 500 -4.01 16.01 -31.99
CA SER A 500 -4.92 14.88 -32.21
C SER A 500 -4.41 13.98 -33.33
N GLU A 501 -4.45 12.67 -33.11
CA GLU A 501 -4.13 11.65 -34.11
C GLU A 501 -5.28 10.65 -34.20
N VAL A 502 -5.59 10.23 -35.43
CA VAL A 502 -6.58 9.20 -35.72
C VAL A 502 -5.88 8.02 -36.39
N ARG A 503 -6.19 6.80 -35.95
CA ARG A 503 -5.63 5.56 -36.48
C ARG A 503 -6.70 4.48 -36.54
N GLU A 504 -6.72 3.75 -37.65
CA GLU A 504 -7.48 2.49 -37.73
C GLU A 504 -6.75 1.42 -36.93
N ILE A 505 -7.43 0.84 -35.94
CA ILE A 505 -6.94 -0.27 -35.12
C ILE A 505 -7.79 -1.50 -35.37
N GLY A 506 -7.17 -2.67 -35.33
CA GLY A 506 -7.84 -3.95 -35.57
C GLY A 506 -7.22 -5.06 -34.72
N ARG A 507 -7.86 -6.23 -34.76
CA ARG A 507 -7.35 -7.43 -34.11
C ARG A 507 -6.09 -7.94 -34.80
N HIS A 508 -5.19 -8.52 -34.00
CA HIS A 508 -3.96 -9.14 -34.47
C HIS A 508 -3.88 -10.58 -33.96
N LEU A 509 -4.58 -11.47 -34.66
CA LEU A 509 -4.82 -12.87 -34.26
C LEU A 509 -3.55 -13.67 -33.95
N ARG A 510 -2.40 -13.30 -34.55
CA ARG A 510 -1.13 -13.99 -34.32
C ARG A 510 -0.52 -13.74 -32.94
N SER A 511 -0.92 -12.67 -32.25
CA SER A 511 -0.36 -12.31 -30.94
C SER A 511 -1.39 -11.81 -29.94
N GLU A 512 -2.68 -12.03 -30.18
CA GLU A 512 -3.72 -11.67 -29.23
C GLU A 512 -3.69 -12.61 -28.01
N GLY A 513 -3.95 -12.05 -26.83
CA GLY A 513 -4.02 -12.80 -25.58
C GLY A 513 -5.47 -13.21 -25.26
N ALA A 514 -5.70 -13.69 -24.03
CA ALA A 514 -7.03 -14.08 -23.57
C ALA A 514 -8.03 -12.91 -23.52
N LEU A 515 -7.55 -11.67 -23.37
CA LEU A 515 -8.37 -10.45 -23.47
C LEU A 515 -8.51 -9.91 -24.90
N GLY A 516 -7.99 -10.63 -25.90
CA GLY A 516 -7.93 -10.18 -27.28
C GLY A 516 -6.70 -9.33 -27.59
N THR A 517 -6.81 -8.45 -28.59
CA THR A 517 -5.73 -7.55 -29.00
C THR A 517 -5.77 -6.27 -28.16
N MET A 518 -4.68 -5.96 -27.49
CA MET A 518 -4.52 -4.79 -26.62
C MET A 518 -3.87 -3.66 -27.39
N TRP A 519 -4.53 -2.49 -27.42
CA TRP A 519 -3.97 -1.26 -27.97
C TRP A 519 -3.73 -0.26 -26.84
N ARG A 520 -2.49 0.20 -26.69
CA ARG A 520 -2.06 1.08 -25.61
C ARG A 520 -1.33 2.28 -26.17
N ILE A 521 -1.49 3.44 -25.53
CA ILE A 521 -0.80 4.67 -25.89
C ILE A 521 0.08 5.15 -24.75
N GLU A 522 1.22 5.75 -25.09
CA GLU A 522 2.12 6.43 -24.16
C GLU A 522 2.60 7.75 -24.76
N THR A 523 2.98 8.71 -23.93
CA THR A 523 3.76 9.88 -24.36
C THR A 523 5.10 9.93 -23.66
N GLY A 524 6.09 10.55 -24.30
CA GLY A 524 7.40 10.74 -23.69
C GLY A 524 8.27 11.73 -24.45
N ASP A 525 9.27 12.27 -23.74
CA ASP A 525 10.33 13.09 -24.30
C ASP A 525 11.68 12.35 -24.26
N THR A 526 12.78 13.07 -24.45
CA THR A 526 14.13 12.49 -24.42
C THR A 526 14.58 12.08 -23.02
N ALA A 527 13.93 12.55 -21.96
CA ALA A 527 14.30 12.25 -20.58
C ALA A 527 13.51 11.04 -20.04
N SER A 528 12.20 11.00 -20.26
CA SER A 528 11.36 9.89 -19.81
C SER A 528 9.98 9.86 -20.48
N ARG A 529 9.27 8.74 -20.30
CA ARG A 529 7.83 8.66 -20.48
C ARG A 529 7.14 9.63 -19.53
N THR A 530 6.11 10.29 -20.04
CA THR A 530 5.30 11.29 -19.32
C THR A 530 3.88 10.81 -19.05
N THR A 531 3.36 9.89 -19.88
CA THR A 531 2.08 9.22 -19.64
C THR A 531 2.09 7.75 -20.06
N LEU A 532 1.30 6.91 -19.38
CA LEU A 532 1.12 5.49 -19.69
C LEU A 532 -0.39 5.16 -19.65
N GLY A 533 -1.00 4.86 -20.79
CA GLY A 533 -2.42 4.47 -20.85
C GLY A 533 -2.67 3.04 -20.38
N ASN A 534 -3.83 2.76 -19.78
CA ASN A 534 -4.38 1.39 -19.83
C ASN A 534 -4.79 1.04 -21.28
N PRO A 535 -4.90 -0.23 -21.67
CA PRO A 535 -5.22 -0.55 -23.06
C PRO A 535 -6.72 -0.45 -23.36
N ILE A 536 -7.07 -0.22 -24.63
CA ILE A 536 -8.35 -0.64 -25.21
C ILE A 536 -8.18 -2.07 -25.74
N PHE A 537 -9.15 -2.94 -25.45
CA PHE A 537 -9.14 -4.32 -25.91
C PHE A 537 -10.02 -4.51 -27.13
N LEU A 538 -9.57 -5.29 -28.11
CA LEU A 538 -10.34 -5.72 -29.27
C LEU A 538 -10.50 -7.24 -29.21
N ALA A 539 -11.72 -7.71 -28.98
CA ALA A 539 -12.05 -9.12 -28.77
C ALA A 539 -13.05 -9.61 -29.83
N PRO A 540 -13.14 -10.93 -30.08
CA PRO A 540 -14.18 -11.48 -30.96
C PRO A 540 -15.60 -11.14 -30.46
N PRO A 541 -16.58 -11.04 -31.40
CA PRO A 541 -18.00 -10.81 -31.09
C PRO A 541 -18.60 -11.78 -30.09
#